data_AF-C0PFX9-F1
#
_entry.id   AF-C0PFX9-F1
#
_cell.length_a   1.000
_cell.length_b   1.000
_cell.length_c   1.000
_cell.angle_alpha   90.00
_cell.angle_beta   90.00
_cell.angle_gamma   90.00
#
_symmetry.space_group_name_H-M   'P 1'
#
loop_
_entity.id
_entity.type
_entity.pdbx_description
1 polymer ?
#
loop_
_entity_poly.entity_id
_entity_poly.type
_entity_poly.pdbx_seq_one_letter_code
_entity_poly.pdbx_strand_id
1 'polypeptide(L)'
;MHGNFGPQEQILWPASVLAGIVMCGAVYQMTRHVSSRCFKCYSMLNNRQKVEWNNRGFSTLHALVAAAVSFYLVMISDLFNEDAHNSIIIDRKSWLSDCMFGVSIGYFLTDLTMIMLYFPSLGGNEYLLHHGLSMYAIGLALLSGKAHMYILMVLFTEITTPFVNLRWYLDVAGQKTCNLYLYNGVALFVGWLIARIILFIYMFTHMYFHLDQARSIFSLGFYSLVAVPSVVAVMNVFWFWKILKGMVKTLSRRKHSENGRTD
;
A
#
# COMPACT_ATOMS: atom_id res chain seq x y z
N MET A 1 14.78 1.29 27.27
CA MET A 1 14.64 1.69 25.86
C MET A 1 14.79 3.20 25.83
N HIS A 2 15.91 3.74 25.35
CA HIS A 2 15.90 5.13 24.90
C HIS A 2 15.18 5.09 23.55
N GLY A 3 13.90 5.47 23.53
CA GLY A 3 13.13 5.51 22.29
C GLY A 3 13.81 6.43 21.28
N ASN A 4 13.61 6.17 19.99
CA ASN A 4 14.09 7.01 18.90
C ASN A 4 13.27 8.31 18.81
N PHE A 5 13.10 9.02 19.92
CA PHE A 5 12.17 10.15 20.07
C PHE A 5 12.90 11.39 20.59
N GLY A 6 13.93 11.80 19.85
CA GLY A 6 14.70 13.00 20.11
C GLY A 6 13.93 14.29 19.78
N PRO A 7 14.53 15.47 20.02
CA PRO A 7 13.90 16.75 19.75
C PRO A 7 13.46 16.94 18.29
N GLN A 8 14.20 16.37 17.33
CA GLN A 8 13.85 16.45 15.92
C GLN A 8 12.65 15.55 15.60
N GLU A 9 12.65 14.30 16.08
CA GLU A 9 11.56 13.34 15.89
C GLU A 9 10.24 13.82 16.52
N GLN A 10 10.31 14.51 17.66
CA GLN A 10 9.16 15.14 18.33
C GLN A 10 8.42 16.16 17.45
N ILE A 11 9.11 16.77 16.49
CA ILE A 11 8.51 17.71 15.54
C ILE A 11 8.19 16.99 14.23
N LEU A 12 9.15 16.23 13.70
CA LEU A 12 9.06 15.60 12.39
C LEU A 12 7.90 14.62 12.31
N TRP A 13 7.70 13.76 13.31
CA TRP A 13 6.69 12.71 13.22
C TRP A 13 5.27 13.28 13.27
N PRO A 14 4.89 14.13 14.25
CA PRO A 14 3.55 14.72 14.25
C PRO A 14 3.29 15.59 13.03
N ALA A 15 4.29 16.36 12.57
CA ALA A 15 4.18 17.15 11.35
C ALA A 15 3.95 16.27 10.11
N SER A 16 4.64 15.14 10.01
CA SER A 16 4.50 14.20 8.90
C SER A 16 3.15 13.47 8.93
N VAL A 17 2.67 13.07 10.11
CA VAL A 17 1.32 12.49 10.29
C VAL A 17 0.26 13.50 9.88
N LEU A 18 0.38 14.75 10.34
CA LEU A 18 -0.53 15.82 9.95
C LEU A 18 -0.48 16.09 8.44
N ALA A 19 0.71 16.08 7.83
CA ALA A 19 0.86 16.23 6.39
C ALA A 19 0.14 15.10 5.62
N GLY A 20 0.22 13.86 6.10
CA GLY A 20 -0.54 12.74 5.54
C GLY A 20 -2.06 12.95 5.60
N ILE A 21 -2.58 13.41 6.75
CA ILE A 21 -4.02 13.70 6.92
C ILE A 21 -4.47 14.87 6.02
N VAL A 22 -3.69 15.95 5.98
CA VAL A 22 -3.98 17.13 5.15
C VAL A 22 -3.94 16.75 3.67
N MET A 23 -2.97 15.94 3.24
CA MET A 23 -2.90 15.40 1.87
C MET A 23 -4.17 14.63 1.53
N CYS A 24 -4.64 13.74 2.42
CA CYS A 24 -5.88 12.99 2.18
C CYS A 24 -7.08 13.93 1.99
N GLY A 25 -7.25 14.92 2.87
CA GLY A 25 -8.33 15.90 2.76
C GLY A 25 -8.25 16.73 1.48
N ALA A 26 -7.07 17.24 1.12
CA ALA A 26 -6.87 18.04 -0.07
C ALA A 26 -7.15 17.25 -1.36
N VAL A 27 -6.63 16.03 -1.46
CA VAL A 27 -6.81 15.18 -2.64
C VAL A 27 -8.23 14.65 -2.73
N TYR A 28 -8.90 14.37 -1.60
CA TYR A 28 -10.32 14.02 -1.59
C TYR A 28 -11.16 15.14 -2.23
N GLN A 29 -10.94 16.40 -1.82
CA GLN A 29 -11.63 17.54 -2.41
C GLN A 29 -11.25 17.72 -3.88
N MET A 30 -9.97 17.68 -4.23
CA MET A 30 -9.53 17.79 -5.62
C MET A 30 -10.17 16.71 -6.51
N THR A 31 -10.17 15.46 -6.06
CA THR A 31 -10.78 14.33 -6.76
C THR A 31 -12.27 14.57 -6.98
N ARG A 32 -13.00 15.06 -5.97
CA ARG A 32 -14.41 15.43 -6.10
C ARG A 32 -14.64 16.53 -7.14
N HIS A 33 -13.81 17.58 -7.13
CA HIS A 33 -13.96 18.73 -8.03
C HIS A 33 -13.62 18.35 -9.48
N VAL A 34 -12.50 17.67 -9.70
CA VAL A 34 -12.09 17.18 -11.02
C VAL A 34 -13.10 16.18 -11.54
N SER A 35 -13.51 15.20 -10.71
CA SER A 35 -14.37 14.12 -11.18
C SER A 35 -15.77 14.58 -11.52
N SER A 36 -16.33 15.54 -10.78
CA SER A 36 -17.66 16.11 -11.09
C SER A 36 -17.68 16.89 -12.40
N ARG A 37 -16.54 17.42 -12.87
CA ARG A 37 -16.41 18.14 -14.15
C ARG A 37 -16.03 17.22 -15.31
N CYS A 38 -15.12 16.28 -15.08
CA CYS A 38 -14.53 15.46 -16.14
C CYS A 38 -15.27 14.15 -16.40
N PHE A 39 -15.98 13.58 -15.41
CA PHE A 39 -16.60 12.26 -15.55
C PHE A 39 -18.13 12.33 -15.35
N LYS A 40 -18.88 12.25 -16.46
CA LYS A 40 -20.35 12.22 -16.43
C LYS A 40 -20.91 11.09 -15.57
N CYS A 41 -20.23 9.94 -15.48
CA CYS A 41 -20.68 8.84 -14.63
C CYS A 41 -20.68 9.22 -13.15
N TYR A 42 -19.79 10.12 -12.71
CA TYR A 42 -19.66 10.52 -11.31
C TYR A 42 -20.95 11.15 -10.78
N SER A 43 -21.64 11.99 -11.56
CA SER A 43 -22.89 12.62 -11.12
C SER A 43 -23.99 11.59 -10.87
N MET A 44 -23.99 10.48 -11.61
CA MET A 44 -24.96 9.38 -11.52
C MET A 44 -24.72 8.44 -10.34
N LEU A 45 -23.55 8.52 -9.69
CA LEU A 45 -23.23 7.68 -8.55
C LEU A 45 -24.05 8.08 -7.30
N ASN A 46 -24.43 7.08 -6.52
CA ASN A 46 -25.01 7.32 -5.21
C ASN A 46 -23.97 7.90 -4.24
N ASN A 47 -24.42 8.44 -3.10
CA ASN A 47 -23.52 9.12 -2.15
C ASN A 47 -22.39 8.22 -1.63
N ARG A 48 -22.65 6.92 -1.41
CA ARG A 48 -21.62 5.99 -0.92
C ARG A 48 -20.55 5.74 -1.98
N GLN A 49 -20.96 5.52 -3.23
CA GLN A 49 -20.04 5.37 -4.36
C GLN A 49 -19.22 6.64 -4.61
N LYS A 50 -19.79 7.83 -4.42
CA LYS A 50 -19.04 9.10 -4.51
C LYS A 50 -17.97 9.19 -3.43
N VAL A 51 -18.26 8.77 -2.21
CA VAL A 51 -17.27 8.72 -1.12
C VAL A 51 -16.13 7.75 -1.48
N GLU A 52 -16.46 6.52 -1.88
CA GLU A 52 -15.46 5.53 -2.28
C GLU A 52 -14.62 6.02 -3.48
N TRP A 53 -15.27 6.64 -4.47
CA TRP A 53 -14.60 7.23 -5.63
C TRP A 53 -13.56 8.27 -5.20
N ASN A 54 -13.92 9.15 -4.27
CA ASN A 54 -13.03 10.22 -3.82
C ASN A 54 -11.91 9.68 -2.90
N ASN A 55 -12.18 8.66 -2.08
CA ASN A 55 -11.17 8.00 -1.26
C ASN A 55 -10.05 7.36 -2.08
N ARG A 56 -10.43 6.68 -3.17
CA ARG A 56 -9.48 6.09 -4.12
C ARG A 56 -8.54 7.11 -4.74
N GLY A 57 -8.92 8.40 -4.78
CA GLY A 57 -8.04 9.48 -5.22
C GLY A 57 -6.82 9.66 -4.33
N PHE A 58 -7.01 9.89 -3.02
CA PHE A 58 -5.87 10.07 -2.11
C PHE A 58 -5.10 8.77 -1.87
N SER A 59 -5.80 7.62 -1.88
CA SER A 59 -5.16 6.31 -1.80
C SER A 59 -4.19 6.08 -2.98
N THR A 60 -4.59 6.47 -4.18
CA THR A 60 -3.71 6.40 -5.36
C THR A 60 -2.50 7.33 -5.23
N LEU A 61 -2.69 8.57 -4.73
CA LEU A 61 -1.55 9.48 -4.56
C LEU A 61 -0.57 8.97 -3.51
N HIS A 62 -1.06 8.56 -2.32
CA HIS A 62 -0.22 7.97 -1.27
C HIS A 62 0.56 6.78 -1.81
N ALA A 63 -0.10 5.85 -2.49
CA ALA A 63 0.52 4.66 -3.04
C ALA A 63 1.68 4.97 -4.00
N LEU A 64 1.51 5.95 -4.90
CA LEU A 64 2.55 6.37 -5.83
C LEU A 64 3.75 6.99 -5.10
N VAL A 65 3.50 7.87 -4.13
CA VAL A 65 4.56 8.52 -3.34
C VAL A 65 5.30 7.51 -2.47
N ALA A 66 4.56 6.66 -1.75
CA ALA A 66 5.12 5.62 -0.88
C ALA A 66 5.97 4.62 -1.68
N ALA A 67 5.51 4.20 -2.85
CA ALA A 67 6.28 3.32 -3.73
C ALA A 67 7.53 4.00 -4.29
N ALA A 68 7.43 5.24 -4.75
CA ALA A 68 8.58 5.97 -5.28
C ALA A 68 9.67 6.20 -4.22
N VAL A 69 9.29 6.65 -3.02
CA VAL A 69 10.21 6.88 -1.90
C VAL A 69 10.83 5.57 -1.43
N SER A 70 10.02 4.50 -1.30
CA SER A 70 10.51 3.19 -0.87
C SER A 70 11.49 2.60 -1.89
N PHE A 71 11.19 2.70 -3.18
CA PHE A 71 12.08 2.24 -4.24
C PHE A 71 13.40 3.02 -4.22
N TYR A 72 13.33 4.36 -4.12
CA TYR A 72 14.54 5.19 -4.02
C TYR A 72 15.40 4.79 -2.83
N LEU A 73 14.82 4.68 -1.63
CA LEU A 73 15.59 4.39 -0.42
C LEU A 73 16.16 2.97 -0.39
N VAL A 74 15.42 1.97 -0.89
CA VAL A 74 15.84 0.57 -0.85
C VAL A 74 16.75 0.18 -2.02
N MET A 75 16.53 0.73 -3.22
CA MET A 75 17.20 0.26 -4.44
C MET A 75 18.21 1.23 -5.03
N ILE A 76 18.08 2.54 -4.78
CA ILE A 76 18.90 3.57 -5.44
C ILE A 76 19.87 4.23 -4.45
N SER A 77 19.39 4.58 -3.26
CA SER A 77 20.22 5.25 -2.26
C SER A 77 21.14 4.27 -1.54
N ASP A 78 22.25 4.77 -1.01
CA ASP A 78 23.20 3.96 -0.23
C ASP A 78 22.70 3.58 1.17
N LEU A 79 21.50 4.03 1.57
CA LEU A 79 20.98 3.86 2.94
C LEU A 79 21.02 2.40 3.43
N PHE A 80 20.75 1.44 2.55
CA PHE A 80 20.77 0.01 2.86
C PHE A 80 21.86 -0.76 2.09
N ASN A 81 22.80 -0.05 1.45
CA ASN A 81 23.97 -0.66 0.83
C ASN A 81 24.94 -1.15 1.92
N GLU A 82 25.24 -2.44 1.97
CA GLU A 82 26.06 -3.05 3.02
C GLU A 82 27.45 -2.40 3.12
N ASP A 83 28.08 -2.08 1.98
CA ASP A 83 29.44 -1.54 1.90
C ASP A 83 29.54 -0.06 2.30
N ALA A 84 28.41 0.67 2.32
CA ALA A 84 28.39 2.12 2.51
C ALA A 84 28.38 2.56 4.00
N HIS A 85 28.01 1.66 4.92
CA HIS A 85 27.75 2.02 6.31
C HIS A 85 28.28 0.97 7.29
N ASN A 86 28.93 1.43 8.37
CA ASN A 86 29.45 0.56 9.43
C ASN A 86 28.37 -0.02 10.36
N SER A 87 27.14 0.50 10.33
CA SER A 87 26.03 0.01 11.15
C SER A 87 25.33 -1.17 10.48
N ILE A 88 24.76 -2.07 11.29
CA ILE A 88 23.92 -3.17 10.79
C ILE A 88 22.67 -2.64 10.10
N ILE A 89 22.17 -3.33 9.07
CA ILE A 89 21.05 -2.89 8.21
C ILE A 89 19.79 -2.57 9.02
N ILE A 90 19.52 -3.36 10.07
CA ILE A 90 18.36 -3.20 10.95
C ILE A 90 18.31 -1.83 11.63
N ASP A 91 19.45 -1.18 11.83
CA ASP A 91 19.57 0.08 12.58
C ASP A 91 19.57 1.31 11.66
N ARG A 92 19.50 1.10 10.34
CA ARG A 92 19.61 2.18 9.35
C ARG A 92 18.25 2.83 9.11
N LYS A 93 18.22 4.15 9.22
CA LYS A 93 17.07 5.01 8.92
C LYS A 93 17.55 6.33 8.31
N SER A 94 16.64 7.06 7.67
CA SER A 94 16.86 8.43 7.20
C SER A 94 15.69 9.32 7.58
N TRP A 95 15.91 10.64 7.57
CA TRP A 95 14.82 11.61 7.77
C TRP A 95 13.68 11.39 6.76
N LEU A 96 14.01 11.00 5.53
CA LEU A 96 13.03 10.73 4.47
C LEU A 96 12.20 9.48 4.78
N SER A 97 12.82 8.41 5.33
CA SER A 97 12.05 7.25 5.79
C SER A 97 11.14 7.60 6.97
N ASP A 98 11.62 8.37 7.94
CA ASP A 98 10.81 8.80 9.10
C ASP A 98 9.61 9.64 8.64
N CYS A 99 9.84 10.57 7.70
CA CYS A 99 8.79 11.39 7.12
C CYS A 99 7.75 10.55 6.35
N MET A 100 8.19 9.64 5.48
CA MET A 100 7.30 8.76 4.72
C MET A 100 6.48 7.85 5.64
N PHE A 101 7.05 7.40 6.75
CA PHE A 101 6.36 6.60 7.76
C PHE A 101 5.28 7.43 8.47
N GLY A 102 5.61 8.65 8.90
CA GLY A 102 4.62 9.57 9.47
C GLY A 102 3.47 9.88 8.49
N VAL A 103 3.78 10.24 7.25
CA VAL A 103 2.78 10.48 6.19
C VAL A 103 1.90 9.25 5.97
N SER A 104 2.51 8.05 5.98
CA SER A 104 1.77 6.79 5.82
C SER A 104 0.85 6.49 7.00
N ILE A 105 1.26 6.77 8.25
CA ILE A 105 0.35 6.70 9.41
C ILE A 105 -0.83 7.65 9.23
N GLY A 106 -0.59 8.89 8.82
CA GLY A 106 -1.67 9.86 8.57
C GLY A 106 -2.65 9.39 7.49
N TYR A 107 -2.12 8.80 6.42
CA TYR A 107 -2.93 8.15 5.37
C TYR A 107 -3.75 6.98 5.91
N PHE A 108 -3.09 5.98 6.52
CA PHE A 108 -3.76 4.77 7.00
C PHE A 108 -4.81 5.08 8.06
N LEU A 109 -4.55 6.06 8.94
CA LEU A 109 -5.53 6.53 9.92
C LEU A 109 -6.75 7.15 9.24
N THR A 110 -6.53 8.00 8.23
CA THR A 110 -7.63 8.62 7.48
C THR A 110 -8.46 7.57 6.73
N ASP A 111 -7.82 6.65 6.01
CA ASP A 111 -8.55 5.64 5.24
C ASP A 111 -9.26 4.65 6.16
N LEU A 112 -8.63 4.22 7.27
CA LEU A 112 -9.29 3.38 8.28
C LEU A 112 -10.52 4.05 8.89
N THR A 113 -10.43 5.34 9.21
CA THR A 113 -11.56 6.11 9.73
C THR A 113 -12.71 6.12 8.73
N MET A 114 -12.42 6.33 7.44
CA MET A 114 -13.43 6.28 6.39
C MET A 114 -14.00 4.87 6.21
N ILE A 115 -13.17 3.82 6.26
CA ILE A 115 -13.64 2.44 6.20
C ILE A 115 -14.60 2.14 7.35
N MET A 116 -14.30 2.57 8.58
CA MET A 116 -15.16 2.37 9.75
C MET A 116 -16.48 3.16 9.65
N LEU A 117 -16.42 4.44 9.26
CA LEU A 117 -17.61 5.29 9.13
C LEU A 117 -18.57 4.80 8.05
N TYR A 118 -18.04 4.15 7.01
CA TYR A 118 -18.81 3.63 5.89
C TYR A 118 -18.82 2.10 5.84
N PHE A 119 -18.51 1.41 6.94
CA PHE A 119 -18.48 -0.06 7.00
C PHE A 119 -19.88 -0.66 6.78
N PRO A 120 -20.02 -1.80 6.07
CA PRO A 120 -18.99 -2.54 5.33
C PRO A 120 -18.83 -2.08 3.86
N SER A 121 -19.40 -0.93 3.48
CA SER A 121 -19.48 -0.52 2.07
C SER A 121 -18.15 -0.10 1.45
N LEU A 122 -17.22 0.45 2.24
CA LEU A 122 -15.92 0.92 1.76
C LEU A 122 -14.81 -0.12 1.93
N GLY A 123 -15.02 -1.15 2.76
CA GLY A 123 -14.05 -2.22 3.00
C GLY A 123 -14.56 -3.28 3.96
N GLY A 124 -14.11 -4.52 3.76
CA GLY A 124 -14.33 -5.65 4.66
C GLY A 124 -13.28 -5.77 5.77
N ASN A 125 -13.42 -6.80 6.62
CA ASN A 125 -12.54 -7.05 7.77
C ASN A 125 -11.05 -7.17 7.39
N GLU A 126 -10.75 -7.66 6.19
CA GLU A 126 -9.38 -7.75 5.69
C GLU A 126 -8.71 -6.38 5.57
N TYR A 127 -9.46 -5.32 5.25
CA TYR A 127 -8.90 -3.97 5.14
C TYR A 127 -8.66 -3.37 6.53
N LEU A 128 -9.54 -3.62 7.51
CA LEU A 128 -9.33 -3.18 8.89
C LEU A 128 -8.05 -3.80 9.46
N LEU A 129 -7.86 -5.12 9.25
CA LEU A 129 -6.66 -5.81 9.68
C LEU A 129 -5.41 -5.27 8.97
N HIS A 130 -5.47 -5.06 7.66
CA HIS A 130 -4.36 -4.52 6.88
C HIS A 130 -3.91 -3.14 7.39
N HIS A 131 -4.85 -2.22 7.60
CA HIS A 131 -4.56 -0.87 8.05
C HIS A 131 -4.05 -0.87 9.50
N GLY A 132 -4.67 -1.65 10.38
CA GLY A 132 -4.25 -1.78 11.77
C GLY A 132 -2.83 -2.33 11.90
N LEU A 133 -2.51 -3.41 11.18
CA LEU A 133 -1.17 -4.00 11.15
C LEU A 133 -0.13 -3.04 10.55
N SER A 134 -0.50 -2.32 9.49
CA SER A 134 0.39 -1.36 8.84
C SER A 134 0.75 -0.21 9.79
N MET A 135 -0.25 0.41 10.44
CA MET A 135 0.00 1.46 11.43
C MET A 135 0.80 0.95 12.63
N TYR A 136 0.49 -0.24 13.14
CA TYR A 136 1.24 -0.87 14.23
C TYR A 136 2.72 -1.06 13.88
N ALA A 137 3.01 -1.66 12.72
CA ALA A 137 4.37 -1.94 12.30
C ALA A 137 5.18 -0.65 12.04
N ILE A 138 4.57 0.33 11.35
CA ILE A 138 5.20 1.63 11.09
C ILE A 138 5.45 2.38 12.40
N GLY A 139 4.47 2.40 13.32
CA GLY A 139 4.61 3.04 14.63
C GLY A 139 5.73 2.41 15.46
N LEU A 140 5.83 1.08 15.47
CA LEU A 140 6.90 0.38 16.17
C LEU A 140 8.28 0.66 15.54
N ALA A 141 8.37 0.74 14.22
CA ALA A 141 9.60 1.09 13.51
C ALA A 141 10.05 2.52 13.84
N LEU A 142 9.14 3.50 13.82
CA LEU A 142 9.44 4.88 14.24
C LEU A 142 9.96 4.93 15.68
N LEU A 143 9.20 4.37 16.63
CA LEU A 143 9.54 4.41 18.06
C LEU A 143 10.87 3.73 18.39
N SER A 144 11.22 2.68 17.66
CA SER A 144 12.47 1.95 17.84
C SER A 144 13.64 2.51 17.02
N GLY A 145 13.35 3.16 15.89
CA GLY A 145 14.33 3.52 14.87
C GLY A 145 14.92 2.31 14.15
N LYS A 146 14.20 1.19 14.11
CA LYS A 146 14.69 -0.11 13.60
C LYS A 146 13.84 -0.64 12.47
N ALA A 147 14.42 -1.50 11.64
CA ALA A 147 13.75 -2.26 10.58
C ALA A 147 13.08 -1.41 9.48
N HIS A 148 13.58 -0.19 9.22
CA HIS A 148 13.01 0.70 8.20
C HIS A 148 13.04 0.07 6.81
N MET A 149 14.09 -0.68 6.45
CA MET A 149 14.19 -1.39 5.17
C MET A 149 12.97 -2.27 4.90
N TYR A 150 12.56 -3.07 5.87
CA TYR A 150 11.45 -4.01 5.71
C TYR A 150 10.11 -3.30 5.64
N ILE A 151 9.91 -2.23 6.41
CA ILE A 151 8.71 -1.40 6.30
C ILE A 151 8.64 -0.73 4.93
N LEU A 152 9.76 -0.24 4.39
CA LEU A 152 9.83 0.34 3.04
C LEU A 152 9.54 -0.71 1.96
N MET A 153 10.06 -1.93 2.08
CA MET A 153 9.70 -3.03 1.17
C MET A 153 8.19 -3.33 1.19
N VAL A 154 7.56 -3.33 2.37
CA VAL A 154 6.11 -3.53 2.49
C VAL A 154 5.33 -2.33 1.93
N LEU A 155 5.76 -1.10 2.20
CA LEU A 155 5.15 0.12 1.64
C LEU A 155 5.26 0.17 0.11
N PHE A 156 6.38 -0.30 -0.47
CA PHE A 156 6.52 -0.40 -1.92
C PHE A 156 5.41 -1.24 -2.56
N THR A 157 4.84 -2.20 -1.84
CA THR A 157 3.76 -3.04 -2.37
C THR A 157 2.47 -2.27 -2.67
N GLU A 158 2.31 -1.05 -2.16
CA GLU A 158 1.24 -0.13 -2.55
C GLU A 158 1.31 0.29 -4.02
N ILE A 159 2.42 0.03 -4.74
CA ILE A 159 2.51 0.26 -6.18
C ILE A 159 1.40 -0.45 -6.99
N THR A 160 0.76 -1.48 -6.44
CA THR A 160 -0.37 -2.17 -7.07
C THR A 160 -1.72 -1.46 -6.88
N THR A 161 -1.83 -0.59 -5.88
CA THR A 161 -3.07 0.10 -5.47
C THR A 161 -3.67 0.98 -6.58
N PRO A 162 -2.89 1.74 -7.37
CA PRO A 162 -3.41 2.45 -8.54
C PRO A 162 -4.13 1.52 -9.53
N PHE A 163 -3.66 0.28 -9.71
CA PHE A 163 -4.31 -0.67 -10.61
C PHE A 163 -5.65 -1.17 -10.04
N VAL A 164 -5.72 -1.41 -8.72
CA VAL A 164 -6.96 -1.77 -8.02
C VAL A 164 -7.99 -0.64 -8.14
N ASN A 165 -7.55 0.61 -7.92
CA ASN A 165 -8.41 1.79 -7.98
C ASN A 165 -8.91 2.08 -9.39
N LEU A 166 -8.03 2.02 -10.40
CA LEU A 166 -8.41 2.17 -11.80
C LEU A 166 -9.42 1.10 -12.23
N ARG A 167 -9.22 -0.16 -11.82
CA ARG A 167 -10.15 -1.25 -12.12
C ARG A 167 -11.54 -0.96 -11.59
N TRP A 168 -11.63 -0.45 -10.35
CA TRP A 168 -12.89 -0.10 -9.73
C TRP A 168 -13.56 1.09 -10.42
N TYR A 169 -12.80 2.13 -10.79
CA TYR A 169 -13.36 3.28 -11.53
C TYR A 169 -14.00 2.82 -12.85
N LEU A 170 -13.31 1.94 -13.59
CA LEU A 170 -13.83 1.39 -14.83
C LEU A 170 -15.06 0.48 -14.60
N ASP A 171 -15.08 -0.30 -13.51
CA ASP A 171 -16.23 -1.13 -13.13
C ASP A 171 -17.48 -0.27 -12.90
N VAL A 172 -17.36 0.72 -12.02
CA VAL A 172 -18.45 1.62 -11.63
C VAL A 172 -18.90 2.53 -12.77
N ALA A 173 -18.00 2.87 -13.71
CA ALA A 173 -18.36 3.58 -14.93
C ALA A 173 -19.02 2.69 -16.01
N GLY A 174 -19.24 1.39 -15.74
CA GLY A 174 -19.83 0.45 -16.69
C GLY A 174 -18.88 0.03 -17.83
N GLN A 175 -17.57 0.26 -17.69
CA GLN A 175 -16.55 0.10 -18.73
C GLN A 175 -15.83 -1.26 -18.67
N LYS A 176 -16.48 -2.34 -18.21
CA LYS A 176 -15.86 -3.68 -18.10
C LYS A 176 -15.46 -4.30 -19.44
N THR A 177 -16.07 -3.86 -20.53
CA THR A 177 -15.86 -4.42 -21.87
C THR A 177 -14.72 -3.74 -22.62
N CYS A 178 -14.25 -2.57 -22.17
CA CYS A 178 -13.20 -1.82 -22.85
C CYS A 178 -11.82 -2.49 -22.70
N ASN A 179 -10.92 -2.23 -23.66
CA ASN A 179 -9.56 -2.80 -23.63
C ASN A 179 -8.74 -2.29 -22.44
N LEU A 180 -8.99 -1.06 -21.97
CA LEU A 180 -8.32 -0.51 -20.79
C LEU A 180 -8.60 -1.36 -19.53
N TYR A 181 -9.83 -1.86 -19.36
CA TYR A 181 -10.17 -2.75 -18.23
C TYR A 181 -9.41 -4.08 -18.28
N LEU A 182 -9.17 -4.61 -19.50
CA LEU A 182 -8.36 -5.80 -19.69
C LEU A 182 -6.89 -5.53 -19.39
N TYR A 183 -6.29 -4.52 -20.01
CA TYR A 183 -4.87 -4.19 -19.81
C TYR A 183 -4.57 -3.86 -18.34
N ASN A 184 -5.45 -3.10 -17.68
CA ASN A 184 -5.35 -2.86 -16.25
C ASN A 184 -5.48 -4.15 -15.43
N GLY A 185 -6.36 -5.08 -15.83
CA GLY A 185 -6.47 -6.40 -15.17
C GLY A 185 -5.20 -7.23 -15.28
N VAL A 186 -4.54 -7.23 -16.44
CA VAL A 186 -3.25 -7.90 -16.65
C VAL A 186 -2.15 -7.22 -15.84
N ALA A 187 -2.07 -5.88 -15.87
CA ALA A 187 -1.11 -5.12 -15.08
C ALA A 187 -1.29 -5.35 -13.57
N LEU A 188 -2.54 -5.42 -13.09
CA LEU A 188 -2.84 -5.76 -11.71
C LEU A 188 -2.34 -7.17 -11.36
N PHE A 189 -2.58 -8.17 -12.22
CA PHE A 189 -2.12 -9.53 -11.98
C PHE A 189 -0.58 -9.63 -11.92
N VAL A 190 0.11 -9.09 -12.91
CA VAL A 190 1.58 -9.11 -12.98
C VAL A 190 2.19 -8.29 -11.85
N GLY A 191 1.68 -7.08 -11.61
CA GLY A 191 2.13 -6.21 -10.53
C GLY A 191 1.94 -6.86 -9.15
N TRP A 192 0.82 -7.55 -8.92
CA TRP A 192 0.60 -8.28 -7.68
C TRP A 192 1.56 -9.45 -7.50
N LEU A 193 1.78 -10.24 -8.55
CA LEU A 193 2.75 -11.34 -8.51
C LEU A 193 4.16 -10.83 -8.13
N ILE A 194 4.61 -9.75 -8.77
CA ILE A 194 5.96 -9.20 -8.52
C ILE A 194 6.03 -8.54 -7.15
N ALA A 195 5.20 -7.52 -6.90
CA ALA A 195 5.33 -6.66 -5.73
C ALA A 195 4.78 -7.28 -4.45
N ARG A 196 3.84 -8.23 -4.52
CA ARG A 196 3.16 -8.78 -3.32
C ARG A 196 3.42 -10.26 -3.07
N ILE A 197 3.97 -11.00 -4.03
CA ILE A 197 4.35 -12.42 -3.85
C ILE A 197 5.88 -12.56 -3.90
N ILE A 198 6.51 -12.23 -5.03
CA ILE A 198 7.96 -12.39 -5.22
C ILE A 198 8.75 -11.51 -4.26
N LEU A 199 8.37 -10.24 -4.10
CA LEU A 199 9.03 -9.35 -3.15
C LEU A 199 8.93 -9.84 -1.69
N PHE A 200 7.81 -10.44 -1.30
CA PHE A 200 7.67 -11.02 0.05
C PHE A 200 8.58 -12.23 0.24
N ILE A 201 8.70 -13.10 -0.78
CA ILE A 201 9.67 -14.20 -0.77
C ILE A 201 11.09 -13.65 -0.58
N TYR A 202 11.48 -12.67 -1.39
CA TYR A 202 12.78 -12.00 -1.27
C TYR A 202 12.99 -11.40 0.13
N MET A 203 11.99 -10.67 0.64
CA MET A 203 12.06 -10.03 1.96
C MET A 203 12.24 -11.05 3.08
N PHE A 204 11.51 -12.17 3.06
CA PHE A 204 11.68 -13.24 4.05
C PHE A 204 13.04 -13.93 3.94
N THR A 205 13.53 -14.18 2.72
CA THR A 205 14.86 -14.74 2.48
C THR A 205 15.95 -13.79 2.99
N HIS A 206 15.86 -12.50 2.68
CA HIS A 206 16.78 -11.47 3.19
C HIS A 206 16.76 -11.41 4.72
N MET A 207 15.56 -11.41 5.33
CA MET A 207 15.43 -11.44 6.78
C MET A 207 16.01 -12.72 7.38
N TYR A 208 15.88 -13.88 6.73
CA TYR A 208 16.48 -15.13 7.16
C TYR A 208 18.01 -15.02 7.25
N PHE A 209 18.65 -14.47 6.22
CA PHE A 209 20.10 -14.25 6.21
C PHE A 209 20.57 -13.14 7.17
N HIS A 210 19.66 -12.33 7.71
CA HIS A 210 19.95 -11.27 8.67
C HIS A 210 19.27 -11.50 10.03
N LEU A 211 18.94 -12.76 10.36
CA LEU A 211 18.23 -13.10 11.59
C LEU A 211 18.98 -12.65 12.85
N ASP A 212 20.31 -12.70 12.86
CA ASP A 212 21.10 -12.28 14.00
C ASP A 212 20.96 -10.78 14.27
N GLN A 213 20.88 -9.97 13.21
CA GLN A 213 20.56 -8.55 13.31
C GLN A 213 19.10 -8.34 13.73
N ALA A 214 18.15 -9.11 13.19
CA ALA A 214 16.75 -8.98 13.57
C ALA A 214 16.53 -9.28 15.07
N ARG A 215 17.28 -10.24 15.63
CA ARG A 215 17.26 -10.59 17.05
C ARG A 215 17.81 -9.50 17.97
N SER A 216 18.59 -8.54 17.45
CA SER A 216 19.19 -7.48 18.27
C SER A 216 18.26 -6.30 18.59
N ILE A 217 17.05 -6.24 18.00
CA ILE A 217 16.10 -5.13 18.17
C ILE A 217 15.64 -5.05 19.65
N PHE A 218 14.69 -5.91 20.02
CA PHE A 218 14.11 -6.20 21.34
C PHE A 218 13.01 -7.23 21.07
N SER A 219 12.59 -8.00 22.08
CA SER A 219 11.72 -9.17 21.86
C SER A 219 10.44 -8.84 21.08
N LEU A 220 9.70 -7.80 21.49
CA LEU A 220 8.48 -7.39 20.78
C LEU A 220 8.77 -6.94 19.34
N GLY A 221 9.88 -6.24 19.10
CA GLY A 221 10.29 -5.79 17.77
C GLY A 221 10.64 -6.96 16.86
N PHE A 222 11.40 -7.93 17.36
CA PHE A 222 11.72 -9.16 16.64
C PHE A 222 10.46 -9.96 16.27
N TYR A 223 9.58 -10.24 17.25
CA TYR A 223 8.36 -11.00 16.98
C TYR A 223 7.41 -10.26 16.04
N SER A 224 7.31 -8.93 16.15
CA SER A 224 6.49 -8.12 15.25
C SER A 224 7.05 -8.10 13.83
N LEU A 225 8.38 -8.00 13.70
CA LEU A 225 9.08 -8.01 12.42
C LEU A 225 8.85 -9.32 11.66
N VAL A 226 8.70 -10.45 12.35
CA VAL A 226 8.39 -11.73 11.70
C VAL A 226 6.88 -11.92 11.50
N ALA A 227 6.08 -11.68 12.54
CA ALA A 227 4.66 -12.02 12.55
C ALA A 227 3.81 -11.12 11.64
N VAL A 228 4.02 -9.81 11.69
CA VAL A 228 3.18 -8.85 10.94
C VAL A 228 3.29 -9.06 9.42
N PRO A 229 4.49 -9.07 8.79
CA PRO A 229 4.58 -9.35 7.37
C PRO A 229 4.12 -10.76 7.01
N SER A 230 4.22 -11.75 7.92
CA SER A 230 3.68 -13.09 7.68
C SER A 230 2.15 -13.06 7.50
N VAL A 231 1.44 -12.33 8.36
CA VAL A 231 -0.02 -12.14 8.20
C VAL A 231 -0.33 -11.39 6.92
N VAL A 232 0.40 -10.31 6.61
CA VAL A 232 0.22 -9.55 5.36
C VAL A 232 0.52 -10.42 4.12
N ALA A 233 1.50 -11.33 4.19
CA ALA A 233 1.81 -12.27 3.11
C ALA A 233 0.63 -13.22 2.85
N VAL A 234 0.03 -13.78 3.90
CA VAL A 234 -1.16 -14.64 3.78
C VAL A 234 -2.31 -13.86 3.13
N MET A 235 -2.53 -12.61 3.53
CA MET A 235 -3.53 -11.73 2.92
C MET A 235 -3.23 -11.48 1.43
N ASN A 236 -1.96 -11.22 1.09
CA ASN A 236 -1.51 -11.04 -0.29
C ASN A 236 -1.74 -12.28 -1.15
N VAL A 237 -1.54 -13.49 -0.62
CA VAL A 237 -1.85 -14.75 -1.30
C VAL A 237 -3.36 -14.90 -1.52
N PHE A 238 -4.17 -14.60 -0.50
CA PHE A 238 -5.63 -14.65 -0.61
C PHE A 238 -6.17 -13.69 -1.67
N TRP A 239 -5.68 -12.45 -1.69
CA TRP A 239 -6.06 -11.47 -2.70
C TRP A 239 -5.54 -11.84 -4.09
N PHE A 240 -4.33 -12.39 -4.19
CA PHE A 240 -3.78 -12.87 -5.47
C PHE A 240 -4.66 -13.97 -6.07
N TRP A 241 -5.15 -14.89 -5.24
CA TRP A 241 -6.11 -15.91 -5.66
C TRP A 241 -7.41 -15.33 -6.20
N LYS A 242 -7.95 -14.27 -5.57
CA LYS A 242 -9.13 -13.54 -6.09
C LYS A 242 -8.83 -12.89 -7.44
N ILE A 243 -7.67 -12.26 -7.60
CA ILE A 243 -7.25 -11.61 -8.85
C ILE A 243 -7.09 -12.64 -9.97
N LEU A 244 -6.41 -13.76 -9.70
CA LEU A 244 -6.24 -14.86 -10.65
C LEU A 244 -7.60 -15.41 -11.11
N LYS A 245 -8.53 -15.68 -10.18
CA LYS A 245 -9.90 -16.10 -10.52
C LYS A 245 -10.62 -15.07 -11.38
N GLY A 246 -10.49 -13.78 -11.07
CA GLY A 246 -11.07 -12.69 -11.85
C GLY A 246 -10.50 -12.60 -13.26
N MET A 247 -9.20 -12.83 -13.43
CA MET A 247 -8.52 -12.84 -14.71
C MET A 247 -8.96 -14.02 -15.58
N VAL A 248 -8.96 -15.24 -15.02
CA VAL A 248 -9.43 -16.46 -15.72
C VAL A 248 -10.87 -16.28 -16.23
N LYS A 249 -11.75 -15.73 -15.40
CA LYS A 249 -13.15 -15.44 -15.81
C LYS A 249 -13.26 -14.40 -16.93
N THR A 250 -12.35 -13.42 -16.95
CA THR A 250 -12.35 -12.38 -18.00
C THR A 250 -11.87 -12.95 -19.34
N LEU A 251 -10.82 -13.79 -19.31
CA LEU A 251 -10.26 -14.44 -20.50
C LEU A 251 -11.22 -15.49 -21.09
N SER A 252 -11.87 -16.30 -20.24
CA SER A 252 -12.83 -17.32 -20.72
C SER A 252 -14.04 -16.70 -21.43
N ARG A 253 -14.55 -15.57 -20.93
CA ARG A 253 -15.65 -14.82 -21.56
C ARG A 253 -15.29 -14.27 -22.93
N ARG A 254 -14.06 -13.77 -23.12
CA ARG A 254 -13.60 -13.29 -24.44
C ARG A 254 -13.46 -14.44 -25.43
N LYS A 255 -12.87 -15.56 -25.03
CA LYS A 255 -12.76 -16.76 -25.89
C LYS A 255 -14.13 -17.23 -26.37
N HIS A 256 -15.14 -17.21 -25.51
CA HIS A 256 -16.51 -17.58 -25.91
C HIS A 256 -17.14 -16.57 -26.86
N SER A 257 -16.91 -15.26 -26.65
CA SER A 257 -17.39 -14.21 -27.55
C SER A 257 -16.70 -14.19 -28.91
N GLU A 258 -15.44 -14.64 -29.00
CA GLU A 258 -14.71 -14.78 -30.26
C GLU A 258 -15.20 -16.01 -31.03
N ASN A 259 -15.36 -17.17 -30.36
CA ASN A 259 -15.90 -18.37 -30.98
C ASN A 259 -17.36 -18.19 -31.47
N GLY A 260 -18.19 -17.46 -30.73
CA GLY A 260 -19.58 -17.19 -31.15
C GLY A 260 -19.71 -16.16 -32.30
N ARG A 261 -18.61 -15.58 -32.78
CA ARG A 261 -18.58 -14.71 -33.97
C ARG A 261 -18.09 -15.43 -35.22
N THR A 262 -17.57 -16.65 -35.09
CA THR A 262 -17.10 -17.46 -36.22
C THR A 262 -18.15 -18.46 -36.72
N ASP A 263 -19.30 -18.56 -36.05
CA ASP A 263 -20.48 -19.31 -36.48
C ASP A 263 -21.53 -18.35 -37.09
#